data_AF-A0A961UR44-F1
#
_entry.id   AF-A0A961UR44-F1
#
_cell.length_a   1.000
_cell.length_b   1.000
_cell.length_c   1.000
_cell.angle_alpha   90.00
_cell.angle_beta   90.00
_cell.angle_gamma   90.00
#
_symmetry.space_group_name_H-M   'P 1'
#
loop_
_entity.id
_entity.type
_entity.pdbx_description
1 polymer ?
#
loop_
_entity_poly.entity_id
_entity_poly.type
_entity_poly.pdbx_seq_one_letter_code
_entity_poly.pdbx_strand_id
1 'polypeptide(L)' 'DVQMASLYFSIRRQLHGNARKQLESDQKYWLKGRKRCGYNAACIEDSYNRRIYQLNYNY' A
#
# COMPACT_ATOMS: atom_id res chain seq x y z
N ASP A 1 -1.73 5.15 8.18
CA ASP A 1 -2.35 4.00 8.83
C ASP A 1 -1.27 3.02 9.28
N VAL A 2 -1.36 2.53 10.52
CA VAL A 2 -0.36 1.63 11.13
C VAL A 2 -0.45 0.22 10.56
N GLN A 3 -1.66 -0.30 10.33
CA GLN A 3 -1.88 -1.64 9.79
C GLN A 3 -1.31 -1.77 8.38
N MET A 4 -1.65 -0.83 7.49
CA MET A 4 -1.14 -0.81 6.11
C MET A 4 0.40 -0.79 6.08
N ALA A 5 1.02 0.05 6.91
CA ALA A 5 2.47 0.15 6.96
C ALA A 5 3.11 -1.15 7.44
N SER A 6 2.58 -1.75 8.51
CA SER A 6 3.06 -3.03 9.06
C SER A 6 3.00 -4.16 8.02
N LEU A 7 1.87 -4.29 7.31
CA LEU A 7 1.71 -5.28 6.24
C LEU A 7 2.72 -5.08 5.12
N TYR A 8 2.83 -3.85 4.61
CA TYR A 8 3.80 -3.51 3.56
C TYR A 8 5.23 -3.87 3.95
N PHE A 9 5.67 -3.51 5.16
CA PHE A 9 7.02 -3.83 5.62
C PHE A 9 7.22 -5.32 5.86
N SER A 10 6.18 -6.06 6.27
CA SER A 10 6.24 -7.51 6.42
C SER A 10 6.50 -8.19 5.08
N ILE A 11 5.65 -7.93 4.08
CA ILE A 11 5.75 -8.51 2.74
C ILE A 11 7.07 -8.10 2.08
N ARG A 12 7.45 -6.82 2.18
CA ARG A 12 8.69 -6.32 1.60
C ARG A 12 9.94 -7.03 2.14
N ARG A 13 9.95 -7.45 3.40
CA ARG A 13 11.08 -8.20 3.98
C ARG A 13 11.17 -9.63 3.44
N GLN A 14 10.05 -10.22 3.04
CA GLN A 14 9.98 -11.59 2.51
C GLN A 14 10.29 -11.64 1.01
N LEU A 15 10.04 -10.55 0.28
CA LEU A 15 10.29 -10.48 -1.16
C LEU A 15 11.74 -10.08 -1.48
N HIS A 16 12.24 -10.62 -2.60
CA HIS A 16 13.56 -10.33 -3.15
C HIS A 16 13.49 -9.95 -4.64
N GLY A 17 14.57 -9.39 -5.16
CA GLY A 17 14.73 -9.11 -6.60
C GLY A 17 13.58 -8.29 -7.19
N ASN A 18 13.05 -8.76 -8.32
CA ASN A 18 12.02 -8.07 -9.08
C ASN A 18 10.69 -7.98 -8.34
N ALA A 19 10.30 -8.99 -7.57
CA ALA A 19 9.04 -8.97 -6.81
C ALA A 19 9.04 -7.84 -5.77
N ARG A 20 10.18 -7.65 -5.07
CA ARG A 20 10.33 -6.53 -4.14
C ARG A 20 10.29 -5.18 -4.84
N LYS A 21 10.97 -5.03 -5.99
CA LYS A 21 10.94 -3.80 -6.77
C LYS A 21 9.52 -3.46 -7.24
N GLN A 22 8.75 -4.47 -7.65
CA GLN A 22 7.36 -4.31 -8.05
C GLN A 22 6.50 -3.82 -6.88
N LEU A 23 6.58 -4.47 -5.72
CA LEU A 23 5.87 -4.04 -4.51
C LEU A 23 6.21 -2.59 -4.12
N GLU A 24 7.50 -2.22 -4.16
CA GLU A 24 7.95 -0.85 -3.86
C GLU A 24 7.42 0.17 -4.89
N SER A 25 7.34 -0.21 -6.17
CA SER A 25 6.75 0.62 -7.23
C SER A 25 5.25 0.83 -7.02
N ASP A 26 4.52 -0.25 -6.75
CA ASP A 26 3.08 -0.22 -6.50
C ASP A 26 2.74 0.61 -5.27
N GLN A 27 3.57 0.52 -4.21
CA GLN A 27 3.41 1.35 -3.01
C GLN A 27 3.60 2.83 -3.33
N LYS A 28 4.60 3.20 -4.14
CA LYS A 28 4.84 4.58 -4.57
C LYS A 28 3.67 5.10 -5.42
N TYR A 29 3.16 4.28 -6.33
CA TYR A 29 2.01 4.63 -7.16
C TYR A 29 0.76 4.87 -6.30
N TRP A 30 0.47 3.95 -5.37
CA TRP A 30 -0.63 4.09 -4.43
C TRP A 30 -0.52 5.37 -3.58
N LEU A 31 0.68 5.69 -3.06
CA LEU A 31 0.90 6.94 -2.30
C LEU A 31 0.62 8.20 -3.13
N LYS A 32 0.98 8.21 -4.41
CA LYS A 32 0.63 9.30 -5.33
C LYS A 32 -0.88 9.37 -5.57
N GLY A 33 -1.54 8.24 -5.75
CA GLY A 33 -3.00 8.15 -5.90
C GLY A 33 -3.74 8.68 -4.67
N ARG A 34 -3.33 8.26 -3.46
CA ARG A 34 -3.91 8.68 -2.19
C ARG A 34 -3.87 10.20 -2.00
N LYS A 35 -2.83 10.88 -2.49
CA LYS A 35 -2.74 12.35 -2.40
C LYS A 35 -3.92 13.07 -3.08
N ARG A 36 -4.58 12.45 -4.06
CA ARG A 36 -5.77 13.00 -4.72
C ARG A 36 -6.95 13.17 -3.77
N CYS A 37 -7.00 12.45 -2.66
CA CYS A 37 -8.04 12.60 -1.64
C CYS A 37 -7.96 13.95 -0.88
N GLY A 38 -6.82 14.64 -0.91
CA GLY A 38 -6.63 15.86 -0.10
C GLY A 38 -6.89 15.60 1.38
N TYR A 39 -7.86 16.33 1.95
CA TYR A 39 -8.30 16.21 3.34
C TYR A 39 -9.59 15.38 3.52
N ASN A 40 -10.14 14.81 2.45
CA ASN A 40 -11.35 14.00 2.55
C ASN A 40 -11.06 12.69 3.31
N ALA A 41 -11.54 12.61 4.56
CA ALA A 41 -11.30 11.49 5.45
C ALA A 41 -11.82 10.16 4.89
N ALA A 42 -13.05 10.14 4.35
CA ALA A 42 -13.65 8.93 3.77
C ALA A 42 -12.86 8.42 2.55
N CYS A 43 -12.38 9.32 1.69
CA CYS A 43 -11.52 8.95 0.55
C CYS A 43 -10.18 8.38 1.03
N ILE A 44 -9.58 8.99 2.05
CA ILE A 44 -8.34 8.51 2.64
C ILE A 44 -8.54 7.10 3.20
N GLU A 45 -9.60 6.89 3.98
CA GLU A 45 -9.93 5.62 4.60
C GLU A 45 -10.15 4.51 3.56
N ASP A 46 -10.99 4.76 2.56
CA ASP A 46 -11.22 3.83 1.45
C ASP A 46 -9.91 3.50 0.69
N SER A 47 -9.04 4.50 0.49
CA SER A 47 -7.72 4.29 -0.11
C SER A 47 -6.82 3.36 0.73
N TYR A 48 -6.87 3.46 2.06
CA TYR A 48 -6.15 2.56 2.97
C TYR A 48 -6.75 1.16 2.98
N ASN A 49 -8.08 1.04 3.08
CA ASN A 49 -8.78 -0.25 3.10
C ASN A 49 -8.50 -1.06 1.84
N ARG A 50 -8.57 -0.42 0.66
CA ARG A 50 -8.21 -1.06 -0.61
C ARG A 50 -6.75 -1.51 -0.64
N ARG A 51 -5.83 -0.72 -0.08
CA ARG A 51 -4.41 -1.09 -0.05
C ARG A 51 -4.13 -2.25 0.89
N ILE A 52 -4.75 -2.25 2.07
CA ILE A 52 -4.67 -3.36 3.02
C ILE A 52 -5.19 -4.64 2.38
N TYR A 53 -6.34 -4.57 1.69
CA TYR A 53 -6.89 -5.70 0.95
C TYR A 53 -5.88 -6.22 -0.10
N GLN A 54 -5.33 -5.34 -0.93
CA GLN A 54 -4.33 -5.73 -1.94
C GLN A 54 -3.11 -6.41 -1.32
N LEU A 55 -2.61 -5.90 -0.19
CA LEU A 55 -1.43 -6.48 0.48
C LEU A 55 -1.73 -7.85 1.10
N ASN A 56 -2.95 -8.10 1.57
CA ASN A 56 -3.33 -9.39 2.15
C ASN A 56 -3.62 -10.50 1.12
N TYR A 57 -4.07 -10.12 -0.09
CA TYR A 57 -4.61 -11.09 -1.04
C TYR A 57 -3.83 -11.19 -2.36
N ASN A 58 -2.93 -10.25 -2.67
CA ASN A 58 -2.20 -10.23 -3.94
C ASN A 58 -0.67 -10.42 -3.78
N TYR A 59 -0.18 -10.71 -2.57
CA TYR A 59 1.22 -11.02 -2.27
C TYR A 59 1.30 -12.14 -1.25
#